data_AF-A0A6G7LWX5-F1
#
_entry.id   AF-A0A6G7LWX5-F1
#
_cell.length_a   1.000
_cell.length_b   1.000
_cell.length_c   1.000
_cell.angle_alpha   90.00
_cell.angle_beta   90.00
_cell.angle_gamma   90.00
#
_symmetry.space_group_name_H-M   'P 1'
#
loop_
_entity.id
_entity.type
_entity.pdbx_description
1 polymer ?
#
loop_
_entity_poly.entity_id
_entity_poly.type
_entity_poly.pdbx_seq_one_letter_code
_entity_poly.pdbx_strand_id
1 'polypeptide(L)'
;MGASVEYGQLYNPVADESGDNLNYAVHLDAKYRGWGVQLQYLKYDFDQYDDGQIDTSKIGIGAVNGFYEVAAKGDIMTFNLSKVFNTQWGGQFTFYNDFSILTPDESHFDDSVLNSTGVSLSYKQFFVYVDYYHAKNVLWLGDNSLGLEDSDKEWNGRFNIHLQYWF
;
A
#
# COMPACT_ATOMS: atom_id res chain seq x y z
N MET A 1 0.19 13.88 13.80
CA MET A 1 1.51 13.38 13.40
C MET A 1 1.88 12.25 14.33
N GLY A 2 2.54 11.22 13.82
CA GLY A 2 3.02 10.10 14.60
C GLY A 2 4.26 9.49 13.96
N ALA A 3 4.93 8.65 14.73
CA ALA A 3 6.06 7.86 14.28
C ALA A 3 6.00 6.47 14.92
N SER A 4 6.55 5.48 14.26
CA SER A 4 6.64 4.10 14.74
C SER A 4 7.96 3.47 14.34
N VAL A 5 8.39 2.48 15.12
CA VAL A 5 9.56 1.65 14.85
C VAL A 5 9.19 0.20 15.16
N GLU A 6 9.70 -0.72 14.36
CA GLU A 6 9.60 -2.16 14.54
C GLU A 6 11.01 -2.74 14.41
N TYR A 7 11.39 -3.60 15.34
CA TYR A 7 12.61 -4.39 15.30
C TYR A 7 12.30 -5.79 15.80
N GLY A 8 12.79 -6.80 15.11
CA GLY A 8 12.47 -8.20 15.37
C GLY A 8 13.37 -9.16 14.61
N GLN A 9 13.23 -10.45 14.90
CA GLN A 9 14.01 -11.51 14.27
C GLN A 9 13.20 -12.21 13.17
N LEU A 10 13.89 -12.57 12.09
CA LEU A 10 13.38 -13.37 10.98
C LEU A 10 13.95 -14.79 11.09
N TYR A 11 13.25 -15.65 11.84
CA TYR A 11 13.71 -17.01 12.12
C TYR A 11 13.56 -17.94 10.90
N ASN A 12 14.65 -18.59 10.51
CA ASN A 12 14.69 -19.62 9.50
C ASN A 12 14.72 -21.02 10.15
N PRO A 13 13.60 -21.77 10.12
CA PRO A 13 13.52 -23.07 10.78
C PRO A 13 14.29 -24.19 10.07
N VAL A 14 14.72 -23.99 8.82
CA VAL A 14 15.50 -24.97 8.07
C VAL A 14 16.97 -24.90 8.46
N ALA A 15 17.49 -23.67 8.64
CA ALA A 15 18.88 -23.43 9.03
C ALA A 15 19.11 -23.36 10.54
N ASP A 16 18.05 -23.23 11.34
CA ASP A 16 18.13 -22.93 12.80
C ASP A 16 18.89 -21.62 13.08
N GLU A 17 18.72 -20.65 12.19
CA GLU A 17 19.38 -19.34 12.22
C GLU A 17 18.35 -18.22 12.10
N SER A 18 18.73 -16.99 12.45
CA SER A 18 17.83 -15.83 12.39
C SER A 18 18.48 -14.65 11.69
N GLY A 19 17.73 -14.05 10.76
CA GLY A 19 17.94 -12.69 10.32
C GLY A 19 17.26 -11.69 11.26
N ASP A 20 17.23 -10.42 10.88
CA ASP A 20 16.52 -9.38 11.61
C ASP A 20 15.78 -8.40 10.68
N ASN A 21 14.97 -7.54 11.29
CA ASN A 21 14.31 -6.46 10.57
C ASN A 21 14.41 -5.16 11.35
N LEU A 22 14.43 -4.04 10.62
CA LEU A 22 14.29 -2.71 11.20
C LEU A 22 13.42 -1.85 10.29
N ASN A 23 12.19 -1.59 10.74
CA ASN A 23 11.23 -0.80 10.00
C ASN A 23 10.88 0.45 10.79
N TYR A 24 10.68 1.57 10.12
CA TYR A 24 10.24 2.79 10.77
C TYR A 24 9.36 3.63 9.86
N ALA A 25 8.41 4.34 10.46
CA ALA A 25 7.49 5.19 9.73
C ALA A 25 7.27 6.53 10.44
N VAL A 26 6.93 7.53 9.65
CA VAL A 26 6.37 8.80 10.10
C VAL A 26 5.11 9.08 9.31
N HIS A 27 4.09 9.62 9.98
CA HIS A 27 2.83 9.94 9.32
C HIS A 27 2.18 11.22 9.85
N LEU A 28 1.36 11.84 9.01
CA LEU A 28 0.48 12.96 9.31
C LEU A 28 -0.93 12.61 8.87
N ASP A 29 -1.91 12.87 9.75
CA ASP A 29 -3.32 12.94 9.41
C ASP A 29 -3.82 14.29 9.89
N ALA A 30 -4.36 15.09 8.97
CA ALA A 30 -4.86 16.43 9.25
C ALA A 30 -6.22 16.63 8.60
N LYS A 31 -7.14 17.26 9.35
CA LYS A 31 -8.48 17.61 8.87
C LYS A 31 -8.74 19.09 9.10
N TYR A 32 -9.23 19.79 8.07
CA TYR A 32 -9.58 21.20 8.18
C TYR A 32 -10.73 21.58 7.25
N ARG A 33 -11.85 22.05 7.84
CA ARG A 33 -13.04 22.51 7.09
C ARG A 33 -13.50 21.53 6.01
N GLY A 34 -13.57 20.25 6.36
CA GLY A 34 -13.96 19.16 5.46
C GLY A 34 -12.87 18.71 4.48
N TRP A 35 -11.70 19.35 4.45
CA TRP A 35 -10.52 18.77 3.80
C TRP A 35 -9.89 17.74 4.73
N GLY A 36 -9.42 16.63 4.17
CA GLY A 36 -8.53 15.67 4.81
C GLY A 36 -7.23 15.57 4.02
N VAL A 37 -6.11 15.50 4.74
CA VAL A 37 -4.79 15.24 4.17
C VAL A 37 -4.13 14.16 5.00
N GLN A 38 -3.64 13.11 4.34
CA GLN A 38 -2.81 12.10 4.98
C GLN A 38 -1.50 11.96 4.21
N LEU A 39 -0.40 11.79 4.95
CA LEU A 39 0.94 11.59 4.41
C LEU A 39 1.63 10.52 5.25
N GLN A 40 2.32 9.59 4.61
CA GLN A 40 3.17 8.62 5.30
C GLN A 40 4.47 8.40 4.51
N TYR A 41 5.55 8.25 5.25
CA TYR A 41 6.79 7.65 4.76
C TYR A 41 7.13 6.48 5.68
N LEU A 42 7.40 5.31 5.09
CA LEU A 42 7.78 4.07 5.76
C LEU A 42 9.05 3.58 5.08
N LYS A 43 10.13 3.36 5.85
CA LYS A 43 11.27 2.57 5.39
C LYS A 43 11.21 1.22 6.06
N TYR A 44 11.47 0.17 5.29
CA TYR A 44 11.54 -1.19 5.79
C TYR A 44 12.82 -1.87 5.30
N ASP A 45 13.34 -2.76 6.13
CA ASP A 45 14.56 -3.51 5.88
C ASP A 45 14.40 -4.89 6.52
N PHE A 46 14.24 -5.92 5.69
CA PHE A 46 14.15 -7.30 6.11
C PHE A 46 15.45 -8.01 5.72
N ASP A 47 16.38 -8.12 6.65
CA ASP A 47 17.66 -8.80 6.45
C ASP A 47 17.51 -10.27 6.84
N GLN A 48 17.25 -11.12 5.85
CA GLN A 48 17.01 -12.55 6.04
C GLN A 48 18.33 -13.30 6.19
N TYR A 49 18.32 -14.40 6.94
CA TYR A 49 19.47 -15.31 6.97
C TYR A 49 19.82 -15.79 5.54
N ASP A 50 21.09 -15.63 5.15
CA ASP A 50 21.62 -15.95 3.83
C ASP A 50 22.62 -17.11 3.88
N ASP A 51 22.29 -18.23 3.27
CA ASP A 51 23.18 -19.38 3.02
C ASP A 51 23.72 -19.44 1.58
N GLY A 52 23.43 -18.40 0.77
CA GLY A 52 23.77 -18.28 -0.63
C GLY A 52 22.91 -19.13 -1.57
N GLN A 53 21.86 -19.80 -1.09
CA GLN A 53 20.97 -20.62 -1.93
C GLN A 53 19.72 -19.89 -2.43
N ILE A 54 19.32 -18.81 -1.74
CA ILE A 54 18.11 -18.03 -2.06
C ILE A 54 18.47 -16.58 -2.36
N ASP A 55 17.57 -15.90 -3.07
CA ASP A 55 17.66 -14.47 -3.34
C ASP A 55 17.10 -13.69 -2.16
N THR A 56 17.96 -13.24 -1.24
CA THR A 56 17.57 -12.51 -0.03
C THR A 56 17.11 -11.08 -0.29
N SER A 57 17.28 -10.58 -1.52
CA SER A 57 16.73 -9.29 -1.94
C SER A 57 15.19 -9.30 -2.05
N LYS A 58 14.56 -10.47 -1.92
CA LYS A 58 13.10 -10.67 -1.95
C LYS A 58 12.61 -11.32 -0.66
N ILE A 59 11.44 -10.90 -0.20
CA ILE A 59 10.73 -11.52 0.92
C ILE A 59 9.32 -11.92 0.50
N GLY A 60 8.87 -13.08 0.99
CA GLY A 60 7.51 -13.56 0.78
C GLY A 60 6.53 -12.95 1.79
N ILE A 61 5.47 -12.32 1.30
CA ILE A 61 4.37 -11.81 2.12
C ILE A 61 3.08 -12.57 1.80
N GLY A 62 2.41 -13.05 2.84
CA GLY A 62 1.07 -13.62 2.74
C GLY A 62 0.01 -12.52 2.66
N ALA A 63 -0.82 -12.54 1.61
CA ALA A 63 -1.95 -11.63 1.49
C ALA A 63 -3.19 -12.37 0.98
N VAL A 64 -4.32 -12.18 1.67
CA VAL A 64 -5.59 -12.89 1.40
C VAL A 64 -5.38 -14.41 1.46
N ASN A 65 -5.33 -15.08 0.30
CA ASN A 65 -5.15 -16.53 0.16
C ASN A 65 -3.91 -16.88 -0.68
N GLY A 66 -3.03 -15.90 -0.93
CA GLY A 66 -1.83 -16.05 -1.75
C GLY A 66 -0.56 -15.66 -0.99
N PHE A 67 0.57 -16.03 -1.59
CA PHE A 67 1.91 -15.58 -1.21
C PHE A 67 2.49 -14.82 -2.39
N TYR A 68 3.09 -13.68 -2.10
CA TYR A 68 3.63 -12.78 -3.10
C TYR A 68 5.03 -12.36 -2.69
N GLU A 69 5.93 -12.29 -3.66
CA GLU A 69 7.27 -11.76 -3.43
C GLU A 69 7.23 -10.24 -3.51
N VAL A 70 7.94 -9.62 -2.60
CA VAL A 70 8.19 -8.17 -2.59
C VAL A 70 9.68 -7.92 -2.37
N ALA A 71 10.18 -6.75 -2.75
CA ALA A 71 11.54 -6.35 -2.34
C ALA A 71 11.69 -6.43 -0.82
N ALA A 72 12.80 -7.02 -0.35
CA ALA A 72 13.12 -7.15 1.07
C ALA A 72 13.45 -5.82 1.74
N LYS A 73 13.80 -4.80 0.95
CA LYS A 73 14.14 -3.47 1.44
C LYS A 73 13.63 -2.38 0.53
N GLY A 74 13.10 -1.31 1.11
CA GLY A 74 12.65 -0.17 0.33
C GLY A 74 11.92 0.89 1.15
N ASP A 75 11.45 1.90 0.42
CA ASP A 75 10.70 3.02 0.93
C ASP A 75 9.27 2.99 0.38
N ILE A 76 8.27 3.21 1.24
CA ILE A 76 6.87 3.39 0.85
C ILE A 76 6.44 4.81 1.21
N MET A 77 6.00 5.56 0.21
CA MET A 77 5.41 6.89 0.39
C MET A 77 3.93 6.85 0.05
N THR A 78 3.09 7.45 0.89
CA THR A 78 1.66 7.61 0.62
C THR A 78 1.22 9.06 0.79
N PHE A 79 0.26 9.47 -0.04
CA PHE A 79 -0.42 10.75 0.02
C PHE A 79 -1.91 10.57 -0.25
N ASN A 80 -2.75 11.05 0.66
CA ASN A 80 -4.19 11.18 0.47
C ASN A 80 -4.59 12.65 0.52
N LEU A 81 -5.46 13.05 -0.39
CA LEU A 81 -6.22 14.29 -0.31
C LEU A 81 -7.70 13.99 -0.46
N SER A 82 -8.51 14.49 0.48
CA SER A 82 -9.96 14.29 0.45
C SER A 82 -10.75 15.57 0.76
N LYS A 83 -11.99 15.63 0.26
CA LYS A 83 -12.93 16.71 0.51
C LYS A 83 -14.35 16.19 0.72
N VAL A 84 -14.92 16.59 1.85
CA VAL A 84 -16.29 16.28 2.26
C VAL A 84 -17.28 17.36 1.80
N PHE A 85 -18.40 16.92 1.24
CA PHE A 85 -19.56 17.73 0.85
C PHE A 85 -20.84 17.12 1.45
N ASN A 86 -21.53 17.89 2.29
CA ASN A 86 -22.83 17.48 2.82
C ASN A 86 -23.94 17.94 1.88
N THR A 87 -24.94 17.08 1.67
CA THR A 87 -26.10 17.36 0.81
C THR A 87 -27.30 17.79 1.64
N GLN A 88 -28.24 18.51 1.02
CA GLN A 88 -29.47 18.96 1.69
C GLN A 88 -30.40 17.80 2.08
N TRP A 89 -30.28 16.66 1.40
CA TRP A 89 -31.07 15.46 1.67
C TRP A 89 -30.44 14.54 2.72
N GLY A 90 -29.38 14.98 3.41
CA GLY A 90 -28.76 14.26 4.52
C GLY A 90 -27.72 13.21 4.11
N GLY A 91 -27.25 13.25 2.86
CA GLY A 91 -26.11 12.46 2.40
C GLY A 91 -24.79 13.21 2.56
N GLN A 92 -23.69 12.47 2.48
CA GLN A 92 -22.34 13.02 2.51
C GLN A 92 -21.49 12.40 1.41
N PHE A 93 -20.98 13.23 0.51
CA PHE A 93 -19.99 12.84 -0.47
C PHE A 93 -18.58 13.12 0.06
N THR A 94 -17.66 12.17 -0.13
CA THR A 94 -16.23 12.40 0.06
C THR A 94 -15.53 12.10 -1.25
N PHE A 95 -14.97 13.13 -1.88
CA PHE A 95 -14.09 12.98 -3.03
C PHE A 95 -12.66 12.80 -2.52
N TYR A 96 -11.90 11.90 -3.12
CA TYR A 96 -10.54 11.64 -2.70
C TYR A 96 -9.63 11.21 -3.84
N ASN A 97 -8.34 11.40 -3.61
CA ASN A 97 -7.27 10.80 -4.35
C ASN A 97 -6.23 10.26 -3.36
N ASP A 98 -5.87 8.99 -3.55
CA ASP A 98 -4.89 8.24 -2.80
C ASP A 98 -3.77 7.83 -3.74
N PHE A 99 -2.55 8.25 -3.44
CA PHE A 99 -1.35 7.89 -4.17
C PHE A 99 -0.40 7.13 -3.24
N SER A 100 0.19 6.05 -3.73
CA SER A 100 1.26 5.33 -3.06
C SER A 100 2.33 4.89 -4.05
N ILE A 101 3.58 4.96 -3.63
CA ILE A 101 4.73 4.41 -4.35
C ILE A 101 5.58 3.59 -3.38
N LEU A 102 6.04 2.44 -3.86
CA LEU A 102 7.09 1.66 -3.24
C LEU A 102 8.32 1.74 -4.14
N THR A 103 9.44 2.19 -3.55
CA THR A 103 10.74 2.26 -4.21
C THR A 103 11.69 1.28 -3.52
N PRO A 104 12.10 0.20 -4.21
CA PRO A 104 13.02 -0.79 -3.66
C PRO A 104 14.44 -0.21 -3.57
N ASP A 105 15.22 -0.64 -2.58
CA ASP A 105 16.63 -0.23 -2.42
C ASP A 105 17.59 -0.99 -3.38
N GLU A 106 17.05 -1.88 -4.22
CA GLU A 106 17.78 -2.68 -5.20
C GLU A 106 17.75 -2.07 -6.61
N SER A 107 18.92 -1.84 -7.20
CA SER A 107 19.03 -1.11 -8.48
C SER A 107 18.44 -1.82 -9.70
N HIS A 108 18.16 -3.12 -9.58
CA HIS A 108 17.64 -3.96 -10.65
C HIS A 108 16.14 -4.23 -10.52
N PHE A 109 15.50 -3.69 -9.48
CA PHE A 109 14.06 -3.72 -9.30
C PHE A 109 13.40 -2.42 -9.73
N ASP A 110 12.09 -2.46 -9.96
CA ASP A 110 11.31 -1.34 -10.43
C ASP A 110 10.33 -0.86 -9.34
N ASP A 111 10.01 0.44 -9.38
CA ASP A 111 9.00 1.03 -8.50
C ASP A 111 7.62 0.41 -8.72
N SER A 112 6.85 0.24 -7.64
CA SER A 112 5.42 -0.06 -7.69
C SER A 112 4.61 1.19 -7.40
N VAL A 113 3.75 1.60 -8.33
CA VAL A 113 2.96 2.84 -8.21
C VAL A 113 1.48 2.52 -8.26
N LEU A 114 0.71 3.04 -7.31
CA LEU A 114 -0.74 2.93 -7.26
C LEU A 114 -1.37 4.30 -7.01
N ASN A 115 -2.26 4.72 -7.91
CA ASN A 115 -3.14 5.85 -7.72
C ASN A 115 -4.60 5.40 -7.73
N SER A 116 -5.36 5.74 -6.68
CA SER A 116 -6.80 5.61 -6.62
C SER A 116 -7.44 6.99 -6.62
N THR A 117 -8.39 7.23 -7.52
CA THR A 117 -9.23 8.43 -7.49
C THR A 117 -10.68 8.01 -7.41
N GLY A 118 -11.41 8.58 -6.47
CA GLY A 118 -12.75 8.11 -6.20
C GLY A 118 -13.66 9.08 -5.48
N VAL A 119 -14.88 8.59 -5.27
CA VAL A 119 -15.90 9.25 -4.49
C VAL A 119 -16.67 8.23 -3.68
N SER A 120 -16.91 8.55 -2.41
CA SER A 120 -17.83 7.79 -1.56
C SER A 120 -19.07 8.62 -1.23
N LEU A 121 -20.19 7.92 -1.03
CA LEU A 121 -21.46 8.45 -0.57
C LEU A 121 -21.88 7.69 0.69
N SER A 122 -22.03 8.41 1.80
CA SER A 122 -22.71 7.92 2.99
C SER A 122 -24.12 8.49 3.07
N TYR A 123 -25.13 7.63 3.24
CA TYR A 123 -26.52 8.04 3.45
C TYR A 123 -27.29 7.03 4.29
N LYS A 124 -27.64 7.42 5.52
CA LYS A 124 -28.35 6.57 6.49
C LYS A 124 -27.64 5.21 6.66
N GLN A 125 -28.28 4.11 6.27
CA GLN A 125 -27.75 2.74 6.33
C GLN A 125 -26.85 2.36 5.14
N PHE A 126 -26.67 3.24 4.17
CA PHE A 126 -25.95 2.96 2.94
C PHE A 126 -24.60 3.64 2.90
N PHE A 127 -23.61 2.90 2.40
CA PHE A 127 -22.34 3.42 1.93
C PHE A 127 -22.03 2.87 0.55
N VAL A 128 -21.68 3.77 -0.36
CA VAL A 128 -21.26 3.42 -1.71
C VAL A 128 -19.94 4.10 -1.97
N TYR A 129 -19.02 3.41 -2.62
CA TYR A 129 -17.87 4.09 -3.21
C TYR A 129 -17.62 3.61 -4.63
N VAL A 130 -17.06 4.52 -5.44
CA VAL A 130 -16.66 4.29 -6.82
C VAL A 130 -15.25 4.81 -6.99
N ASP A 131 -14.35 3.93 -7.38
CA ASP A 131 -12.92 4.21 -7.55
C ASP A 131 -12.45 3.85 -8.94
N TYR A 132 -11.49 4.63 -9.43
CA TYR A 132 -10.62 4.26 -10.53
C TYR A 132 -9.20 4.10 -10.02
N TYR A 133 -8.68 2.88 -10.11
CA TYR A 133 -7.29 2.55 -9.87
C TYR A 133 -6.50 2.69 -11.17
N HIS A 134 -5.34 3.35 -11.08
CA HIS A 134 -4.34 3.46 -12.13
C HIS A 134 -2.99 3.11 -11.52
N ALA A 135 -2.42 1.99 -11.94
CA ALA A 135 -1.27 1.40 -11.26
C ALA A 135 -0.24 0.85 -12.25
N LYS A 136 0.98 0.67 -11.79
CA LYS A 136 2.08 0.06 -12.52
C LYS A 136 2.89 -0.80 -11.55
N ASN A 137 3.20 -2.03 -11.97
CA ASN A 137 3.95 -3.00 -11.16
C ASN A 137 3.32 -3.24 -9.77
N VAL A 138 2.00 -3.40 -9.69
CA VAL A 138 1.27 -3.59 -8.42
C VAL A 138 0.46 -4.87 -8.47
N LEU A 139 0.44 -5.60 -7.34
CA LEU A 139 -0.39 -6.79 -7.15
C LEU A 139 -1.80 -6.62 -7.73
N TRP A 140 -2.13 -7.55 -8.64
CA TRP A 140 -3.40 -7.63 -9.35
C TRP A 140 -3.68 -6.49 -10.34
N LEU A 141 -2.78 -5.53 -10.55
CA LEU A 141 -2.88 -4.42 -11.50
C LEU A 141 -1.53 -4.19 -12.19
N GLY A 142 -1.16 -5.14 -13.04
CA GLY A 142 0.16 -5.31 -13.63
C GLY A 142 0.73 -6.65 -13.21
N ASP A 143 1.97 -6.64 -12.73
CA ASP A 143 2.63 -7.84 -12.21
C ASP A 143 2.07 -8.33 -10.86
N ASN A 144 2.45 -9.56 -10.51
CA ASN A 144 2.01 -10.23 -9.29
C ASN A 144 3.06 -10.14 -8.17
N SER A 145 3.68 -8.97 -8.03
CA SER A 145 4.75 -8.62 -7.09
C SER A 145 4.65 -7.15 -6.66
N LEU A 146 5.50 -6.73 -5.70
CA LEU A 146 5.71 -5.31 -5.36
C LEU A 146 7.20 -5.00 -5.23
N GLY A 147 7.66 -3.94 -5.90
CA GLY A 147 9.04 -3.50 -5.84
C GLY A 147 10.02 -4.49 -6.46
N LEU A 148 9.57 -5.32 -7.41
CA LEU A 148 10.43 -6.24 -8.16
C LEU A 148 10.53 -5.77 -9.61
N GLU A 149 11.27 -6.50 -10.45
CA GLU A 149 11.35 -6.23 -11.89
C GLU A 149 9.94 -6.17 -12.52
N ASP A 150 9.66 -5.09 -13.25
CA ASP A 150 8.41 -4.85 -13.96
C ASP A 150 8.49 -5.48 -15.36
N SER A 151 7.92 -6.68 -15.46
CA SER A 151 7.87 -7.47 -16.69
C SER A 151 6.77 -7.00 -17.63
N ASP A 152 5.66 -6.47 -17.07
CA ASP A 152 4.51 -5.96 -17.82
C ASP A 152 4.83 -4.61 -18.48
N LYS A 153 5.57 -3.73 -17.81
CA LYS A 153 6.02 -2.40 -18.31
C LYS A 153 4.89 -1.44 -18.66
N GLU A 154 3.65 -1.80 -18.38
CA GLU A 154 2.45 -1.07 -18.73
C GLU A 154 1.73 -0.50 -17.51
N TRP A 155 0.91 0.53 -17.76
CA TRP A 155 -0.01 1.06 -16.76
C TRP A 155 -1.36 0.38 -16.88
N ASN A 156 -1.85 -0.13 -15.76
CA ASN A 156 -3.08 -0.89 -15.66
C ASN A 156 -4.17 -0.08 -14.96
N GLY A 157 -5.38 -0.15 -15.51
CA GLY A 157 -6.56 0.55 -14.99
C GLY A 157 -7.63 -0.41 -14.48
N ARG A 158 -8.27 -0.11 -13.35
CA ARG A 158 -9.44 -0.86 -12.86
C ARG A 158 -10.47 0.06 -12.25
N PHE A 159 -11.72 -0.11 -12.65
CA PHE A 159 -12.87 0.47 -11.96
C PHE A 159 -13.33 -0.46 -10.84
N ASN A 160 -13.61 0.11 -9.67
CA ASN A 160 -14.17 -0.58 -8.52
C ASN A 160 -15.45 0.15 -8.08
N ILE A 161 -16.50 -0.62 -7.81
CA ILE A 161 -17.74 -0.12 -7.24
C ILE A 161 -18.10 -1.03 -6.08
N HIS A 162 -18.37 -0.43 -4.92
CA HIS A 162 -18.76 -1.16 -3.72
C HIS A 162 -20.03 -0.57 -3.14
N LEU A 163 -20.93 -1.44 -2.69
CA LEU A 163 -22.16 -1.09 -1.99
C LEU A 163 -22.19 -1.85 -0.66
N GLN A 164 -22.32 -1.10 0.42
CA GLN A 164 -22.49 -1.61 1.76
C GLN A 164 -23.82 -1.13 2.34
N TYR A 165 -24.48 -2.03 3.08
CA TYR A 165 -25.69 -1.75 3.84
C TYR A 165 -25.58 -2.36 5.22
N TRP A 166 -25.94 -1.60 6.26
CA TRP A 166 -25.96 -2.07 7.65
C TRP A 166 -27.37 -1.93 8.25
N PHE A 167 -27.76 -2.92 9.07
CA PHE A 167 -29.08 -3.03 9.70
C PHE A 167 -29.07 -2.66 11.18
#